data_AF-A0A5E4VLM0-F1
#
_entry.id   AF-A0A5E4VLM0-F1
#
_cell.length_a   1.000
_cell.length_b   1.000
_cell.length_c   1.000
_cell.angle_alpha   90.00
_cell.angle_beta   90.00
_cell.angle_gamma   90.00
#
_symmetry.space_group_name_H-M   'P 1'
#
loop_
_entity.id
_entity.type
_entity.pdbx_description
1 polymer ?
#
loop_
_entity_poly.entity_id
_entity_poly.type
_entity_poly.pdbx_seq_one_letter_code
_entity_poly.pdbx_strand_id
1 'polypeptide(L)'
;MLRTIAISTPRPILLLCIAMICSCACSARVSATEVAPGSVTAVDAVAQTPLHFDIPAQPLQSALESYGAFTDVSLLYDSTLTAGRLSAPVQGDMTDRAALATLLEGSGLTPRYTGAKTVALVPLRTSASDVVDTAPVAAAAAHRYFGLVQARVHDAFCAQPVLALGARRIALRLWIDATGRIGPVSLLGSSGDASVDKLVVASLQGVRVEEAAPPSLAQPFTFVILPKASGRRWGCDPANDARPVTGGSNGR
;
A
#
# COMPACT_ATOMS: atom_id res chain seq x y z
N MET A 1 -25.81 19.54 63.29
CA MET A 1 -25.41 19.42 61.86
C MET A 1 -24.41 18.29 61.76
N LEU A 2 -24.90 17.10 61.40
CA LEU A 2 -24.14 15.85 61.31
C LEU A 2 -23.60 15.68 59.89
N ARG A 3 -22.30 15.39 59.74
CA ARG A 3 -21.78 14.09 59.25
C ARG A 3 -20.31 14.20 58.83
N THR A 4 -19.49 13.47 59.58
CA THR A 4 -18.08 13.14 59.37
C THR A 4 -18.00 11.79 58.64
N ILE A 5 -16.82 11.50 58.04
CA ILE A 5 -16.26 10.17 57.67
C ILE A 5 -16.73 9.59 56.33
N ALA A 6 -15.95 8.89 55.49
CA ALA A 6 -14.52 8.80 55.14
C ALA A 6 -14.45 7.77 53.99
N ILE A 7 -13.47 7.95 53.08
CA ILE A 7 -12.63 6.93 52.40
C ILE A 7 -13.33 5.65 51.88
N SER A 8 -13.39 5.50 50.55
CA SER A 8 -13.58 4.20 49.87
C SER A 8 -12.38 3.92 48.96
N THR A 9 -11.63 2.88 49.31
CA THR A 9 -10.58 2.21 48.52
C THR A 9 -11.21 1.16 47.60
N PRO A 10 -10.58 0.81 46.46
CA PRO A 10 -10.97 -0.37 45.70
C PRO A 10 -9.94 -1.53 45.77
N ARG A 11 -10.49 -2.75 45.97
CA ARG A 11 -9.95 -4.11 45.75
C ARG A 11 -8.88 -4.58 46.76
N PRO A 12 -8.73 -5.90 47.07
CA PRO A 12 -8.94 -7.06 46.17
C PRO A 12 -9.40 -8.40 46.85
N ILE A 13 -9.48 -9.50 46.08
CA ILE A 13 -9.34 -10.93 46.49
C ILE A 13 -10.39 -11.56 47.43
N LEU A 14 -11.24 -12.45 46.87
CA LEU A 14 -11.51 -13.80 47.42
C LEU A 14 -12.23 -14.63 46.32
N LEU A 15 -11.63 -15.60 45.64
CA LEU A 15 -11.41 -16.98 46.09
C LEU A 15 -12.69 -17.65 46.63
N LEU A 16 -13.58 -18.15 45.75
CA LEU A 16 -14.32 -19.41 45.92
C LEU A 16 -15.27 -19.66 44.74
N CYS A 17 -14.90 -20.52 43.80
CA CYS A 17 -15.87 -21.36 43.07
C CYS A 17 -15.09 -22.56 42.55
N ILE A 18 -14.96 -23.49 43.48
CA ILE A 18 -14.32 -24.79 43.38
C ILE A 18 -14.94 -25.61 42.24
N ALA A 19 -14.04 -26.23 41.51
CA ALA A 19 -14.21 -27.42 40.69
C ALA A 19 -15.36 -28.34 41.14
N MET A 20 -16.31 -28.59 40.24
CA MET A 20 -17.04 -29.85 40.27
C MET A 20 -17.78 -30.09 38.95
N ILE A 21 -17.59 -31.30 38.42
CA ILE A 21 -18.52 -32.04 37.55
C ILE A 21 -18.48 -31.64 36.06
N CYS A 22 -17.73 -32.41 35.26
CA CYS A 22 -18.38 -33.35 34.34
C CYS A 22 -17.32 -34.25 33.67
N SER A 23 -17.06 -35.38 34.32
CA SER A 23 -16.40 -36.53 33.71
C SER A 23 -17.43 -37.18 32.79
N CYS A 24 -17.37 -36.93 31.48
CA CYS A 24 -18.18 -37.61 30.50
C CYS A 24 -17.24 -38.33 29.53
N ALA A 25 -16.93 -39.58 29.87
CA ALA A 25 -16.36 -40.54 28.95
C ALA A 25 -17.47 -40.97 27.98
N CYS A 26 -17.44 -40.43 26.76
CA CYS A 26 -18.18 -40.98 25.64
C CYS A 26 -17.18 -41.28 24.52
N SER A 27 -16.73 -42.53 24.50
CA SER A 27 -16.04 -43.13 23.37
C SER A 27 -16.96 -43.11 22.16
N ALA A 28 -16.64 -42.31 21.15
CA ALA A 28 -17.23 -42.42 19.83
C ALA A 28 -16.12 -42.45 18.77
N ARG A 29 -16.15 -43.52 17.98
CA ARG A 29 -15.18 -43.90 16.95
C ARG A 29 -15.06 -42.79 15.91
N VAL A 30 -13.85 -42.25 15.70
CA VAL A 30 -13.57 -41.39 14.55
C VAL A 30 -13.38 -42.29 13.33
N SER A 31 -14.37 -42.31 12.46
CA SER A 31 -14.24 -42.83 11.10
C SER A 31 -13.30 -41.93 10.30
N ALA A 32 -12.30 -42.54 9.67
CA ALA A 32 -11.46 -41.90 8.67
C ALA A 32 -12.34 -41.38 7.52
N THR A 33 -12.38 -40.06 7.34
CA THR A 33 -12.89 -39.44 6.12
C THR A 33 -11.69 -39.05 5.27
N GLU A 34 -11.64 -39.69 4.11
CA GLU A 34 -10.66 -39.50 3.05
C GLU A 34 -10.73 -38.06 2.54
N VAL A 35 -9.64 -37.30 2.72
CA VAL A 35 -9.51 -35.95 2.16
C VAL A 35 -9.18 -36.08 0.69
N ALA A 36 -10.21 -36.06 -0.17
CA ALA A 36 -10.03 -35.75 -1.58
C ALA A 36 -9.61 -34.28 -1.74
N PRO A 37 -8.66 -33.95 -2.62
CA PRO A 37 -8.29 -32.56 -2.90
C PRO A 37 -9.42 -31.88 -3.70
N GLY A 38 -10.39 -31.34 -2.97
CA GLY A 38 -11.44 -30.49 -3.50
C GLY A 38 -10.93 -29.08 -3.74
N SER A 39 -10.82 -28.74 -5.03
CA SER A 39 -10.96 -27.44 -5.67
C SER A 39 -10.98 -26.20 -4.76
N VAL A 40 -10.01 -25.31 -4.95
CA VAL A 40 -10.13 -23.89 -4.61
C VAL A 40 -11.41 -23.33 -5.23
N THR A 41 -12.45 -23.14 -4.43
CA THR A 41 -13.63 -22.37 -4.82
C THR A 41 -13.20 -20.92 -4.96
N ALA A 42 -13.24 -20.44 -6.21
CA ALA A 42 -13.07 -19.04 -6.53
C ALA A 42 -14.09 -18.19 -5.75
N VAL A 43 -13.60 -17.03 -5.32
CA VAL A 43 -14.30 -15.96 -4.61
C VAL A 43 -15.59 -15.56 -5.35
N ASP A 44 -16.71 -15.53 -4.63
CA ASP A 44 -18.01 -14.93 -4.96
C ASP A 44 -18.31 -14.69 -6.46
N ALA A 45 -18.71 -15.76 -7.15
CA ALA A 45 -19.49 -15.65 -8.37
C ALA A 45 -20.95 -15.36 -7.99
N VAL A 46 -21.28 -14.07 -7.76
CA VAL A 46 -22.67 -13.62 -7.88
C VAL A 46 -23.11 -14.05 -9.28
N ALA A 47 -24.10 -14.93 -9.39
CA ALA A 47 -24.60 -15.39 -10.68
C ALA A 47 -25.13 -14.19 -11.47
N GLN A 48 -24.35 -13.71 -12.45
CA GLN A 48 -24.72 -12.59 -13.31
C GLN A 48 -25.49 -13.17 -14.49
N THR A 49 -26.73 -12.72 -14.69
CA THR A 49 -27.57 -13.15 -15.81
C THR A 49 -26.90 -12.77 -17.13
N PRO A 50 -26.80 -13.69 -18.11
CA PRO A 50 -26.32 -13.35 -19.45
C PRO A 50 -27.22 -12.27 -20.07
N LEU A 51 -26.60 -11.23 -20.61
CA LEU A 51 -27.25 -10.17 -21.37
C LEU A 51 -26.78 -10.26 -22.82
N HIS A 52 -27.68 -9.97 -23.75
CA HIS A 52 -27.35 -9.91 -25.16
C HIS A 52 -26.71 -8.56 -25.49
N PHE A 53 -25.44 -8.57 -25.89
CA PHE A 53 -24.72 -7.36 -26.30
C PHE A 53 -24.57 -7.33 -27.82
N ASP A 54 -24.73 -6.12 -28.40
CA ASP A 54 -24.38 -5.81 -29.79
C ASP A 54 -23.76 -4.40 -29.83
N ILE A 55 -22.48 -4.32 -29.48
CA ILE A 55 -21.69 -3.09 -29.52
C ILE A 55 -20.60 -3.26 -30.58
N PRO A 56 -20.68 -2.56 -31.73
CA PRO A 56 -19.66 -2.65 -32.77
C PRO A 56 -18.34 -2.01 -32.33
N ALA A 57 -17.26 -2.30 -33.05
CA ALA A 57 -15.98 -1.61 -32.86
C ALA A 57 -16.14 -0.13 -33.22
N GLN A 58 -15.94 0.75 -32.23
CA GLN A 58 -16.18 2.19 -32.38
C GLN A 58 -15.24 2.98 -31.46
N PRO A 59 -15.25 4.34 -31.49
CA PRO A 59 -14.49 5.13 -30.53
C PRO A 59 -14.80 4.69 -29.10
N LEU A 60 -13.73 4.43 -28.32
CA LEU A 60 -13.84 3.78 -27.02
C LEU A 60 -14.79 4.52 -26.07
N GLN A 61 -14.77 5.85 -26.10
CA GLN A 61 -15.67 6.67 -25.31
C GLN A 61 -17.14 6.37 -25.63
N SER A 62 -17.52 6.34 -26.90
CA SER A 62 -18.89 6.04 -27.33
C SER A 62 -19.31 4.62 -26.95
N ALA A 63 -18.40 3.64 -27.06
CA ALA A 63 -18.65 2.26 -26.63
C ALA A 63 -18.91 2.13 -25.13
N LEU A 64 -18.12 2.83 -24.30
CA LEU A 64 -18.27 2.87 -22.86
C LEU A 64 -19.57 3.55 -22.42
N GLU A 65 -19.97 4.62 -23.12
CA GLU A 65 -21.25 5.31 -22.90
C GLU A 65 -22.44 4.37 -23.21
N SER A 66 -22.42 3.68 -24.35
CA SER A 66 -23.45 2.69 -24.72
C SER A 66 -23.51 1.52 -23.72
N TYR A 67 -22.36 0.99 -23.31
CA TYR A 67 -22.26 -0.08 -22.32
C TYR A 67 -22.82 0.35 -20.95
N GLY A 68 -22.42 1.53 -20.47
CA GLY A 68 -22.88 2.05 -19.17
C GLY A 68 -24.38 2.32 -19.16
N ALA A 69 -24.93 2.84 -20.26
CA ALA A 69 -26.37 3.06 -20.41
C ALA A 69 -27.16 1.74 -20.44
N PHE A 70 -26.61 0.68 -21.03
CA PHE A 70 -27.26 -0.62 -21.11
C PHE A 70 -27.21 -1.42 -19.81
N THR A 71 -26.10 -1.33 -19.07
CA THR A 71 -25.86 -2.13 -17.85
C THR A 71 -26.17 -1.39 -16.54
N ASP A 72 -26.48 -0.09 -16.59
CA ASP A 72 -26.64 0.78 -15.42
C ASP A 72 -25.38 0.81 -14.53
N VAL A 73 -24.20 0.64 -15.14
CA VAL A 73 -22.89 0.70 -14.48
C VAL A 73 -22.29 2.09 -14.65
N SER A 74 -21.91 2.71 -13.53
CA SER A 74 -21.18 3.98 -13.53
C SER A 74 -19.69 3.76 -13.78
N LEU A 75 -19.21 4.25 -14.92
CA LEU A 75 -17.81 4.18 -15.32
C LEU A 75 -17.08 5.48 -14.95
N LEU A 76 -15.98 5.35 -14.20
CA LEU A 76 -15.11 6.46 -13.79
C LEU A 76 -13.79 6.39 -14.55
N TYR A 77 -13.47 7.42 -15.32
CA TYR A 77 -12.22 7.51 -16.06
C TYR A 77 -11.88 8.95 -16.40
N ASP A 78 -10.60 9.19 -16.69
CA ASP A 78 -10.14 10.45 -17.26
C ASP A 78 -10.34 10.41 -18.79
N SER A 79 -10.96 11.44 -19.38
CA SER A 79 -11.22 11.55 -20.82
C SER A 79 -9.97 11.38 -21.70
N THR A 80 -8.80 11.73 -21.18
CA THR A 80 -7.51 11.57 -21.88
C THR A 80 -7.14 10.10 -22.08
N LEU A 81 -7.68 9.19 -21.28
CA LEU A 81 -7.42 7.75 -21.40
C LEU A 81 -8.16 7.12 -22.57
N THR A 82 -9.32 7.66 -22.96
CA THR A 82 -10.17 7.11 -24.04
C THR A 82 -10.00 7.85 -25.36
N ALA A 83 -9.40 9.06 -25.34
CA ALA A 83 -9.16 9.87 -26.52
C ALA A 83 -8.36 9.12 -27.60
N GLY A 84 -8.90 9.06 -28.82
CA GLY A 84 -8.26 8.43 -29.97
C GLY A 84 -8.15 6.90 -29.92
N ARG A 85 -8.74 6.24 -28.91
CA ARG A 85 -8.76 4.77 -28.80
C ARG A 85 -10.03 4.18 -29.39
N LEU A 86 -9.92 2.94 -29.85
CA LEU A 86 -11.04 2.14 -30.34
C LEU A 86 -11.37 1.05 -29.34
N SER A 87 -12.66 0.69 -29.22
CA SER A 87 -13.10 -0.50 -28.52
C SER A 87 -13.03 -1.73 -29.42
N ALA A 88 -12.85 -2.90 -28.81
CA ALA A 88 -13.15 -4.15 -29.48
C ALA A 88 -14.68 -4.32 -29.62
N PRO A 89 -15.15 -5.06 -30.65
CA PRO A 89 -16.56 -5.37 -30.79
C PRO A 89 -16.99 -6.35 -29.70
N VAL A 90 -18.17 -6.14 -29.13
CA VAL A 90 -18.79 -7.03 -28.13
C VAL A 90 -20.13 -7.48 -28.65
N GLN A 91 -20.19 -8.74 -29.06
CA GLN A 91 -21.39 -9.35 -29.63
C GLN A 91 -21.67 -10.72 -29.00
N GLY A 92 -22.94 -10.96 -28.67
CA GLY A 92 -23.42 -12.23 -28.12
C GLY A 92 -23.81 -12.15 -26.64
N ASP A 93 -24.20 -13.31 -26.10
CA ASP A 93 -24.70 -13.43 -24.73
C ASP A 93 -23.55 -13.59 -23.75
N MET A 94 -23.36 -12.61 -22.87
CA MET A 94 -22.32 -12.63 -21.85
C MET A 94 -22.72 -11.82 -20.62
N THR A 95 -21.95 -11.91 -19.55
CA THR A 95 -22.18 -11.08 -18.36
C THR A 95 -21.70 -9.66 -18.59
N ASP A 96 -22.23 -8.70 -17.86
CA ASP A 96 -21.75 -7.31 -17.80
C ASP A 96 -20.22 -7.24 -17.66
N ARG A 97 -19.63 -7.98 -16.70
CA ARG A 97 -18.19 -7.99 -16.46
C ARG A 97 -17.41 -8.57 -17.62
N ALA A 98 -17.92 -9.64 -18.25
CA ALA A 98 -17.29 -10.25 -19.41
C ALA A 98 -17.35 -9.30 -20.61
N ALA A 99 -18.50 -8.67 -20.87
CA ALA A 99 -18.67 -7.66 -21.91
C ALA A 99 -17.73 -6.49 -21.73
N LEU A 100 -17.58 -5.95 -20.51
CA LEU A 100 -16.66 -4.85 -20.25
C LEU A 100 -15.20 -5.25 -20.46
N ALA A 101 -14.82 -6.47 -20.06
CA ALA A 101 -13.47 -6.97 -20.30
C ALA A 101 -13.18 -7.06 -21.81
N THR A 102 -14.10 -7.66 -22.59
CA THR A 102 -13.99 -7.76 -24.05
C THR A 102 -13.95 -6.39 -24.70
N LEU A 103 -14.81 -5.45 -24.29
CA LEU A 103 -14.87 -4.09 -24.85
C LEU A 103 -13.54 -3.33 -24.71
N LEU A 104 -12.83 -3.58 -23.60
CA LEU A 104 -11.56 -2.97 -23.27
C LEU A 104 -10.36 -3.71 -23.88
N GLU A 105 -10.55 -4.84 -24.55
CA GLU A 105 -9.47 -5.54 -25.24
C GLU A 105 -8.84 -4.64 -26.31
N GLY A 106 -7.50 -4.65 -26.37
CA GLY A 106 -6.75 -3.77 -27.27
C GLY A 106 -6.74 -2.28 -26.89
N SER A 107 -7.63 -1.83 -26.00
CA SER A 107 -7.67 -0.44 -25.53
C SER A 107 -6.53 -0.08 -24.59
N GLY A 108 -5.86 -1.08 -23.99
CA GLY A 108 -4.82 -0.85 -22.99
C GLY A 108 -5.37 -0.30 -21.67
N LEU A 109 -6.66 -0.47 -21.40
CA LEU A 109 -7.30 -0.16 -20.12
C LEU A 109 -7.80 -1.46 -19.46
N THR A 110 -7.93 -1.45 -18.14
CA THR A 110 -8.48 -2.55 -17.35
C THR A 110 -9.51 -2.03 -16.34
N PRO A 111 -10.61 -2.77 -16.11
CA PRO A 111 -11.63 -2.35 -15.17
C PRO A 111 -11.23 -2.66 -13.72
N ARG A 112 -11.43 -1.70 -12.84
CA ARG A 112 -11.25 -1.83 -11.39
C ARG A 112 -12.58 -1.54 -10.69
N TYR A 113 -13.21 -2.59 -10.18
CA TYR A 113 -14.49 -2.51 -9.47
C TYR A 113 -14.30 -1.82 -8.12
N THR A 114 -15.01 -0.71 -7.89
CA THR A 114 -14.98 0.06 -6.63
C THR A 114 -16.29 -0.02 -5.87
N GLY A 115 -17.32 -0.64 -6.46
CA GLY A 115 -18.62 -0.92 -5.86
C GLY A 115 -19.42 -1.91 -6.70
N ALA A 116 -20.66 -2.20 -6.32
CA ALA A 116 -21.51 -3.17 -7.02
C ALA A 116 -21.88 -2.74 -8.47
N LYS A 117 -22.05 -1.43 -8.70
CA LYS A 117 -22.36 -0.83 -10.01
C LYS A 117 -21.39 0.32 -10.36
N THR A 118 -20.19 0.29 -9.82
CA THR A 118 -19.21 1.38 -10.00
C THR A 118 -17.86 0.80 -10.35
N VAL A 119 -17.34 1.20 -11.51
CA VAL A 119 -16.11 0.67 -12.08
C VAL A 119 -15.22 1.81 -12.52
N ALA A 120 -13.98 1.84 -12.03
CA ALA A 120 -12.95 2.77 -12.49
C ALA A 120 -12.12 2.11 -13.60
N LEU A 121 -11.87 2.82 -14.70
CA LEU A 121 -10.95 2.35 -15.74
C LEU A 121 -9.55 2.87 -15.46
N VAL A 122 -8.57 1.96 -15.48
CA VAL A 122 -7.16 2.31 -15.25
C VAL A 122 -6.29 1.77 -16.39
N PRO A 123 -5.14 2.39 -16.69
CA PRO A 123 -4.22 1.86 -17.69
C PRO A 123 -3.79 0.43 -17.35
N LEU A 124 -3.89 -0.46 -18.33
CA LEU A 124 -3.35 -1.81 -18.26
C LEU A 124 -1.83 -1.68 -18.20
N ARG A 125 -1.25 -2.11 -17.08
CA ARG A 125 0.21 -2.15 -16.90
C ARG A 125 0.75 -3.37 -17.63
N THR A 126 0.77 -3.31 -18.95
CA THR A 126 1.51 -4.29 -19.74
C THR A 126 2.98 -3.92 -19.63
N SER A 127 3.79 -4.79 -19.03
CA SER A 127 5.25 -4.73 -19.13
C SER A 127 5.68 -5.07 -20.56
N ALA A 128 5.22 -4.30 -21.53
CA ALA A 128 5.59 -4.37 -22.93
C ALA A 128 5.11 -3.08 -23.60
N SER A 129 6.00 -2.11 -23.68
CA SER A 129 5.91 -1.11 -24.74
C SER A 129 7.32 -0.80 -25.19
N ASP A 130 7.66 -1.38 -26.35
CA ASP A 130 8.59 -0.79 -27.31
C ASP A 130 8.03 0.58 -27.73
N VAL A 131 8.28 1.55 -26.87
CA VAL A 131 8.57 2.91 -27.29
C VAL A 131 10.00 3.10 -26.81
N VAL A 132 10.88 3.64 -27.66
CA VAL A 132 12.21 4.07 -27.23
C VAL A 132 11.99 5.18 -26.21
N ASP A 133 11.83 4.75 -24.96
CA ASP A 133 11.31 5.53 -23.87
C ASP A 133 12.25 5.32 -22.70
N THR A 134 13.09 6.31 -22.47
CA THR A 134 13.90 6.39 -21.26
C THR A 134 13.04 6.60 -20.00
N ALA A 135 11.73 6.88 -20.12
CA ALA A 135 10.83 7.10 -19.00
C ALA A 135 10.62 5.87 -18.07
N PRO A 136 10.40 4.63 -18.55
CA PRO A 136 10.29 3.45 -17.67
C PRO A 136 11.58 3.20 -16.86
N VAL A 137 12.76 3.41 -17.46
CA VAL A 137 14.04 3.22 -16.77
C VAL A 137 14.30 4.34 -15.75
N ALA A 138 14.05 5.60 -16.14
CA ALA A 138 14.18 6.75 -15.24
C ALA A 138 13.19 6.68 -14.07
N ALA A 139 11.96 6.23 -14.30
CA ALA A 139 10.98 6.00 -13.26
C ALA A 139 11.42 4.87 -12.32
N ALA A 140 11.88 3.73 -12.83
CA ALA A 140 12.38 2.64 -11.99
C ALA A 140 13.60 3.06 -11.14
N ALA A 141 14.54 3.82 -11.73
CA ALA A 141 15.67 4.38 -11.03
C ALA A 141 15.24 5.37 -9.92
N ALA A 142 14.26 6.23 -10.20
CA ALA A 142 13.68 7.14 -9.21
C ALA A 142 13.06 6.38 -8.03
N HIS A 143 12.22 5.37 -8.27
CA HIS A 143 11.61 4.58 -7.19
C HIS A 143 12.65 3.86 -6.33
N ARG A 144 13.68 3.27 -6.96
CA ARG A 144 14.81 2.66 -6.26
C ARG A 144 15.53 3.68 -5.39
N TYR A 145 15.83 4.86 -5.95
CA TYR A 145 16.52 5.92 -5.24
C TYR A 145 15.72 6.42 -4.03
N PHE A 146 14.41 6.65 -4.19
CA PHE A 146 13.53 7.01 -3.08
C PHE A 146 13.46 5.93 -2.01
N GLY A 147 13.54 4.65 -2.38
CA GLY A 147 13.67 3.54 -1.43
C GLY A 147 14.94 3.64 -0.58
N LEU A 148 16.08 3.99 -1.18
CA LEU A 148 17.34 4.22 -0.46
C LEU A 148 17.25 5.41 0.48
N VAL A 149 16.73 6.55 0.00
CA VAL A 149 16.55 7.75 0.83
C VAL A 149 15.62 7.45 2.00
N GLN A 150 14.51 6.76 1.76
CA GLN A 150 13.56 6.37 2.79
C GLN A 150 14.20 5.47 3.85
N ALA A 151 15.02 4.50 3.45
CA ALA A 151 15.75 3.63 4.38
C ALA A 151 16.71 4.43 5.27
N ARG A 152 17.49 5.35 4.68
CA ARG A 152 18.46 6.16 5.46
C ARG A 152 17.80 7.17 6.39
N VAL A 153 16.71 7.79 5.97
CA VAL A 153 15.90 8.66 6.83
C VAL A 153 15.30 7.85 7.98
N HIS A 154 14.81 6.63 7.70
CA HIS A 154 14.29 5.72 8.72
C HIS A 154 15.36 5.34 9.75
N ASP A 155 16.53 4.88 9.31
CA ASP A 155 17.65 4.51 10.17
C ASP A 155 18.09 5.68 11.07
N ALA A 156 18.22 6.88 10.50
CA ALA A 156 18.60 8.08 11.23
C ALA A 156 17.57 8.45 12.31
N PHE A 157 16.27 8.28 12.04
CA PHE A 157 15.21 8.53 13.01
C PHE A 157 15.18 7.45 14.08
N CYS A 158 15.43 6.20 13.73
CA CYS A 158 15.45 5.08 14.67
C CYS A 158 16.66 5.10 15.61
N ALA A 159 17.78 5.70 15.20
CA ALA A 159 18.92 5.94 16.07
C ALA A 159 18.63 6.95 17.20
N GLN A 160 17.56 7.73 17.08
CA GLN A 160 17.15 8.72 18.07
C GLN A 160 15.92 8.24 18.85
N PRO A 161 16.03 7.96 20.17
CA PRO A 161 14.91 7.42 20.94
C PRO A 161 13.63 8.26 20.87
N VAL A 162 13.76 9.59 20.85
CA VAL A 162 12.63 10.53 20.79
C VAL A 162 11.93 10.48 19.43
N LEU A 163 12.68 10.40 18.32
CA LEU A 163 12.11 10.32 16.97
C LEU A 163 11.56 8.92 16.66
N ALA A 164 12.18 7.87 17.22
CA ALA A 164 11.76 6.49 17.09
C ALA A 164 10.34 6.24 17.63
N LEU A 165 9.85 7.05 18.59
CA LEU A 165 8.46 6.99 19.05
C LEU A 165 7.45 7.32 17.94
N GLY A 166 7.85 8.11 16.94
CA GLY A 166 7.01 8.44 15.78
C GLY A 166 5.65 9.02 16.18
N ALA A 167 5.60 9.85 17.22
CA ALA A 167 4.36 10.38 17.78
C ALA A 167 3.78 11.56 16.98
N ARG A 168 4.58 12.18 16.11
CA ARG A 168 4.23 13.43 15.41
C ARG A 168 4.37 13.29 13.90
N ARG A 169 3.57 14.06 13.18
CA ARG A 169 3.73 14.26 11.75
C ARG A 169 4.80 15.32 11.52
N ILE A 170 5.74 15.03 10.64
CA ILE A 170 6.82 15.97 10.29
C ILE A 170 6.80 16.13 8.78
N ALA A 171 6.81 17.37 8.30
CA ALA A 171 6.90 17.69 6.87
C ALA A 171 8.18 18.50 6.64
N LEU A 172 9.02 18.05 5.71
CA LEU A 172 10.34 18.65 5.47
C LEU A 172 10.73 18.61 4.00
N ARG A 173 11.64 19.49 3.62
CA ARG A 173 12.38 19.47 2.37
C ARG A 173 13.83 19.14 2.67
N LEU A 174 14.42 18.27 1.85
CA LEU A 174 15.83 17.95 1.92
C LEU A 174 16.46 18.02 0.53
N TRP A 175 17.74 18.33 0.52
CA TRP A 175 18.60 18.31 -0.66
C TRP A 175 19.58 17.16 -0.51
N ILE A 176 20.07 16.65 -1.64
CA ILE A 176 21.12 15.63 -1.67
C ILE A 176 22.20 16.10 -2.63
N ASP A 177 23.42 16.25 -2.13
CA ASP A 177 24.55 16.69 -2.94
C ASP A 177 25.07 15.59 -3.89
N ALA A 178 26.03 15.95 -4.74
CA ALA A 178 26.65 15.03 -5.68
C ALA A 178 27.40 13.85 -5.01
N THR A 179 27.69 13.93 -3.70
CA THR A 179 28.30 12.86 -2.92
C THR A 179 27.27 11.96 -2.23
N GLY A 180 25.97 12.22 -2.43
CA GLY A 180 24.88 11.50 -1.79
C GLY A 180 24.67 11.89 -0.33
N ARG A 181 25.11 13.08 0.11
CA ARG A 181 24.86 13.57 1.47
C ARG A 181 23.59 14.40 1.53
N ILE A 182 22.77 14.13 2.54
CA ILE A 182 21.56 14.89 2.85
C ILE A 182 21.97 16.25 3.45
N GLY A 183 21.53 17.34 2.85
CA GLY A 183 21.75 18.69 3.35
C GLY A 183 21.74 19.74 2.24
N PRO A 184 21.14 20.93 2.46
CA PRO A 184 20.44 21.38 3.67
C PRO A 184 19.12 20.63 3.96
N VAL A 185 18.60 20.75 5.19
CA VAL A 185 17.29 20.21 5.60
C VAL A 185 16.44 21.36 6.15
N SER A 186 15.23 21.53 5.62
CA SER A 186 14.29 22.57 6.03
C SER A 186 12.95 21.96 6.39
N LEU A 187 12.45 22.24 7.59
CA LEU A 187 11.06 21.92 7.92
C LEU A 187 10.11 22.79 7.08
N LEU A 188 8.98 22.23 6.69
CA LEU A 188 7.88 22.95 6.04
C LEU A 188 6.95 23.63 7.07
N GLY A 189 7.02 23.20 8.33
CA GLY A 189 6.31 23.75 9.48
C GLY A 189 6.76 23.05 10.76
N SER A 190 6.41 23.61 11.93
CA SER A 190 6.74 22.99 13.22
C SER A 190 5.96 21.69 13.44
N SER A 191 6.59 20.70 14.07
CA SER A 191 5.92 19.48 14.56
C SER A 191 5.08 19.70 15.83
N GLY A 192 5.04 20.94 16.32
CA GLY A 192 4.43 21.31 17.61
C GLY A 192 5.36 21.06 18.80
N ASP A 193 6.65 20.83 18.57
CA ASP A 193 7.70 20.73 19.58
C ASP A 193 9.04 21.20 18.98
N ALA A 194 9.56 22.33 19.48
CA ALA A 194 10.78 22.94 18.95
C ALA A 194 12.05 22.11 19.22
N SER A 195 12.06 21.28 20.26
CA SER A 195 13.18 20.38 20.56
C SER A 195 13.21 19.22 19.57
N VAL A 196 12.04 18.66 19.25
CA VAL A 196 11.89 17.63 18.21
C VAL A 196 12.25 18.21 16.84
N ASP A 197 11.80 19.42 16.53
CA ASP A 197 12.11 20.09 15.26
C ASP A 197 13.63 20.24 15.03
N LYS A 198 14.36 20.70 16.06
CA LYS A 198 15.83 20.78 16.03
C LYS A 198 16.46 19.40 15.89
N LEU A 199 15.96 18.40 16.62
CA LEU A 199 16.47 17.05 16.58
C LEU A 199 16.29 16.43 15.19
N VAL A 200 15.16 16.65 14.52
CA VAL A 200 14.92 16.19 13.14
C VAL A 200 15.97 16.76 12.18
N VAL A 201 16.17 18.08 12.20
CA VAL A 201 17.14 18.73 11.32
C VAL A 201 18.55 18.21 11.59
N ALA A 202 18.95 18.15 12.86
CA ALA A 202 20.27 17.65 13.26
C ALA A 202 20.51 16.18 12.89
N SER A 203 19.48 15.34 12.99
CA SER A 203 19.60 13.89 12.72
C SER A 203 19.72 13.56 11.24
N LEU A 204 19.19 14.42 10.35
CA LEU A 204 19.26 14.22 8.90
C LEU A 204 20.43 14.92 8.24
N GLN A 205 20.93 16.00 8.86
CA GLN A 205 22.03 16.77 8.30
C GLN A 205 23.30 15.89 8.17
N GLY A 206 23.79 15.73 6.94
CA GLY A 206 25.00 14.98 6.64
C GLY A 206 24.83 13.46 6.52
N VAL A 207 23.61 12.92 6.65
CA VAL A 207 23.33 11.50 6.43
C VAL A 207 23.70 11.11 4.99
N ARG A 208 24.33 9.95 4.81
CA ARG A 208 24.74 9.44 3.50
C ARG A 208 23.71 8.47 2.93
N VAL A 209 23.32 8.71 1.68
CA VAL A 209 22.45 7.85 0.86
C VAL A 209 23.26 6.84 0.04
N GLU A 210 24.60 6.91 0.10
CA GLU A 210 25.58 6.06 -0.62
C GLU A 210 25.55 6.15 -2.15
N GLU A 211 24.51 6.78 -2.70
CA GLU A 211 24.33 7.05 -4.12
C GLU A 211 23.95 8.53 -4.33
N ALA A 212 24.53 9.15 -5.36
CA ALA A 212 24.19 10.50 -5.77
C ALA A 212 22.78 10.55 -6.35
N ALA A 213 22.07 11.67 -6.18
CA ALA A 213 20.75 11.84 -6.76
C ALA A 213 20.84 11.77 -8.30
N PRO A 214 20.07 10.89 -8.96
CA PRO A 214 19.99 10.86 -10.41
C PRO A 214 19.64 12.25 -10.97
N PRO A 215 20.26 12.70 -12.08
CA PRO A 215 20.01 14.03 -12.64
C PRO A 215 18.57 14.20 -13.14
N SER A 216 17.83 13.11 -13.34
CA SER A 216 16.40 13.12 -13.68
C SER A 216 15.50 13.54 -12.50
N LEU A 217 16.02 13.57 -11.28
CA LEU A 217 15.25 13.94 -10.09
C LEU A 217 15.39 15.44 -9.78
N ALA A 218 14.27 16.15 -9.83
CA ALA A 218 14.21 17.55 -9.40
C ALA A 218 14.30 17.66 -7.87
N GLN A 219 15.21 18.50 -7.39
CA GLN A 219 15.36 18.86 -5.97
C GLN A 219 14.67 20.20 -5.68
N PRO A 220 14.19 20.46 -4.44
CA PRO A 220 14.31 19.64 -3.24
C PRO A 220 13.29 18.51 -3.15
N PHE A 221 13.67 17.45 -2.44
CA PHE A 221 12.75 16.36 -2.14
C PHE A 221 11.87 16.73 -0.94
N THR A 222 10.56 16.63 -1.12
CA THR A 222 9.59 16.85 -0.05
C THR A 222 9.21 15.52 0.58
N PHE A 223 9.44 15.41 1.89
CA PHE A 223 9.12 14.23 2.68
C PHE A 223 8.07 14.56 3.74
N VAL A 224 7.15 13.62 3.94
CA VAL A 224 6.19 13.65 5.05
C VAL A 224 6.35 12.36 5.84
N ILE A 225 6.76 12.53 7.10
CA ILE A 225 6.80 11.46 8.09
C ILE A 225 5.45 11.42 8.78
N LEU A 226 4.82 10.25 8.76
CA LEU A 226 3.53 10.01 9.39
C LEU A 226 3.71 9.40 10.79
N PRO A 227 2.78 9.65 11.72
CA PRO A 227 2.84 9.03 13.04
C PRO A 227 2.71 7.51 12.99
N LYS A 228 3.30 6.78 13.94
CA LYS A 228 3.18 5.32 14.11
C LYS A 228 1.72 4.84 14.18
N ALA A 229 0.87 5.62 14.85
CA ALA A 229 -0.56 5.32 14.97
C ALA A 229 -1.30 5.24 13.62
N SER A 230 -0.67 5.67 12.52
CA SER A 230 -1.25 5.58 11.17
C SER A 230 -1.22 4.17 10.55
N GLY A 231 -0.75 3.14 11.26
CA GLY A 231 -0.84 1.73 10.86
C GLY A 231 0.08 1.32 9.69
N ARG A 232 0.95 2.21 9.21
CA ARG A 232 2.02 1.88 8.25
C ARG A 232 3.19 1.23 8.98
N ARG A 233 4.03 0.47 8.24
CA ARG A 233 5.22 -0.28 8.72
C ARG A 233 6.36 0.64 9.23
N TRP A 234 6.01 1.66 10.00
CA TRP A 234 6.90 2.53 10.74
C TRP A 234 7.24 1.83 12.05
N GLY A 235 8.17 0.88 12.00
CA GLY A 235 8.69 0.18 13.17
C GLY A 235 10.21 0.32 13.14
N CYS A 236 10.79 0.82 14.22
CA CYS A 236 12.22 0.67 14.42
C CYS A 236 12.40 -0.75 14.93
N ASP A 237 12.79 -1.67 14.05
CA ASP A 237 13.29 -2.95 14.53
C ASP A 237 14.56 -2.65 15.34
N PRO A 238 14.72 -3.20 16.56
CA PRO A 238 15.98 -3.08 17.25
C PRO A 238 17.04 -3.69 16.33
N ALA A 239 17.96 -2.86 15.84
CA ALA A 239 19.00 -3.27 14.91
C ALA A 239 19.73 -4.46 15.53
N ASN A 240 19.50 -5.64 14.96
CA ASN A 240 20.20 -6.86 15.34
C ASN A 240 21.69 -6.63 15.08
N ASP A 241 22.50 -7.03 16.05
CA ASP A 241 23.94 -6.84 16.11
C ASP A 241 24.65 -7.07 14.77
N ALA A 242 25.67 -6.25 14.54
CA ALA A 242 26.61 -6.31 13.44
C ALA A 242 26.87 -7.76 12.96
N ARG A 243 26.34 -8.13 11.79
CA ARG A 243 26.89 -9.25 11.04
C ARG A 243 28.34 -8.88 10.70
N PRO A 244 29.35 -9.59 11.22
CA PRO A 244 30.70 -9.40 10.73
C PRO A 244 30.69 -9.82 9.26
N VAL A 245 31.12 -8.93 8.38
CA VAL A 245 31.51 -9.31 7.03
C VAL A 245 32.76 -10.17 7.20
N THR A 246 32.58 -11.48 7.31
CA THR A 246 33.68 -12.43 7.18
C THR A 246 34.13 -12.37 5.73
N GLY A 247 35.17 -11.57 5.49
CA GLY A 247 35.90 -11.54 4.23
C GLY A 247 36.40 -12.93 3.90
N GLY A 248 35.92 -13.49 2.79
CA GLY A 248 36.49 -14.67 2.17
C GLY A 248 37.87 -14.35 1.63
N SER A 249 38.90 -14.75 2.36
CA SER A 249 40.27 -14.86 1.84
C SER A 249 40.41 -16.19 1.11
N ASN A 250 40.24 -16.16 -0.21
CA ASN A 250 40.72 -17.21 -1.10
C ASN A 250 42.16 -16.86 -1.49
N GLY A 251 43.14 -17.72 -1.16
CA GLY A 251 44.54 -17.39 -1.41
C GLY A 251 45.52 -18.54 -1.18
N ARG A 252 45.59 -19.43 -2.18
CA ARG A 252 46.71 -20.29 -2.61
C ARG A 252 47.17 -21.45 -1.74
#